data_AF-A0AAE1XN80-F1
#
_entry.id   AF-A0AAE1XN80-F1
#
_cell.length_a   1.000
_cell.length_b   1.000
_cell.length_c   1.000
_cell.angle_alpha   90.00
_cell.angle_beta   90.00
_cell.angle_gamma   90.00
#
_symmetry.space_group_name_H-M   'P 1'
#
loop_
_entity.id
_entity.type
_entity.pdbx_description
1 polymer ?
#
loop_
_entity_poly.entity_id
_entity_poly.type
_entity_poly.pdbx_seq_one_letter_code
_entity_poly.pdbx_strand_id
1 'polypeptide(L)'
;MKVFPIAQVTYLSTAFSDHSPILVRLDPAQPDPIPSNKPFRFEAAWAGQEEYDSLIHTRWPENDEGGRNGLFLSRLAKCRADMKAFNARRKKNGARKQITRLEKRLI
;
A
#
# COMPACT_ATOMS: atom_id res chain seq x y z
N MET A 1 -32.83 12.37 -21.65
CA MET A 1 -31.71 12.66 -22.57
C MET A 1 -30.41 12.27 -21.86
N LYS A 2 -29.64 11.29 -22.35
CA LYS A 2 -28.34 10.96 -21.74
C LYS A 2 -27.31 11.96 -22.26
N VAL A 3 -26.82 12.84 -21.38
CA VAL A 3 -25.86 13.92 -21.74
C VAL A 3 -24.47 13.36 -22.07
N PHE A 4 -24.13 12.17 -21.55
CA PHE A 4 -22.85 11.51 -21.78
C PHE A 4 -23.06 10.00 -22.04
N PRO A 5 -23.36 9.59 -23.28
CA PRO A 5 -23.74 8.21 -23.59
C PRO A 5 -22.59 7.20 -23.42
N ILE A 6 -21.35 7.67 -23.49
CA ILE A 6 -20.13 6.87 -23.31
C ILE A 6 -19.65 6.82 -21.85
N ALA A 7 -20.13 7.70 -20.98
CA ALA A 7 -19.69 7.72 -19.59
C ALA A 7 -20.34 6.58 -18.79
N GLN A 8 -19.54 5.86 -18.02
CA GLN A 8 -19.97 4.85 -17.07
C GLN A 8 -19.63 5.28 -15.64
N VAL A 9 -20.56 5.07 -14.72
CA VAL A 9 -20.39 5.38 -13.29
C VAL A 9 -20.60 4.11 -12.49
N THR A 10 -19.63 3.76 -11.64
CA THR A 10 -19.67 2.60 -10.75
C THR A 10 -19.44 3.04 -9.31
N TYR A 11 -20.34 2.66 -8.41
CA TYR A 11 -20.14 2.82 -6.97
C TYR A 11 -19.35 1.62 -6.46
N LEU A 12 -18.19 1.87 -5.84
CA LEU A 12 -17.36 0.81 -5.27
C LEU A 12 -17.79 0.56 -3.83
N SER A 13 -18.04 -0.71 -3.49
CA SER A 13 -18.32 -1.10 -2.12
C SER A 13 -17.04 -1.07 -1.29
N THR A 14 -17.16 -0.60 -0.06
CA THR A 14 -16.09 -0.55 0.92
C THR A 14 -16.50 -1.39 2.12
N ALA A 15 -15.62 -2.31 2.53
CA ALA A 15 -15.89 -3.17 3.69
C ALA A 15 -15.55 -2.49 5.03
N PHE A 16 -14.76 -1.42 5.00
CA PHE A 16 -14.13 -0.83 6.19
C PHE A 16 -14.26 0.70 6.26
N SER A 17 -15.09 1.31 5.41
CA SER A 17 -15.36 2.74 5.42
C SER A 17 -16.84 2.98 5.18
N ASP A 18 -17.38 4.00 5.83
CA ASP A 18 -18.70 4.57 5.59
C ASP A 18 -18.78 5.40 4.31
N HIS A 19 -17.64 5.64 3.64
CA HIS A 19 -17.59 6.27 2.32
C HIS A 19 -17.67 5.22 1.21
N SER A 20 -18.50 5.47 0.19
CA SER A 20 -18.55 4.69 -1.06
C SER A 20 -17.88 5.46 -2.20
N PRO A 21 -16.66 5.07 -2.63
CA PRO A 21 -15.98 5.72 -3.74
C PRO A 21 -16.79 5.63 -5.04
N ILE A 22 -16.75 6.69 -5.84
CA ILE A 22 -17.40 6.75 -7.16
C ILE A 22 -16.30 6.65 -8.23
N LEU A 23 -16.39 5.64 -9.09
CA LEU A 23 -15.55 5.48 -10.27
C LEU A 23 -16.30 5.97 -11.50
N VAL A 24 -15.76 6.99 -12.16
CA VAL A 24 -16.31 7.53 -13.42
C VAL A 24 -15.34 7.20 -14.57
N ARG A 25 -15.82 6.51 -15.60
CA ARG A 25 -15.10 6.20 -16.83
C ARG A 25 -15.72 6.98 -17.98
N LEU A 26 -14.93 7.78 -18.68
CA LEU A 26 -15.41 8.60 -19.80
C LEU A 26 -15.23 7.91 -21.17
N ASP A 27 -14.35 6.90 -21.24
CA ASP A 27 -14.13 6.06 -22.42
C ASP A 27 -13.96 4.58 -21.97
N PRO A 28 -15.07 3.87 -21.70
CA PRO A 28 -15.03 2.49 -21.20
C PRO A 28 -14.60 1.47 -22.26
N ALA A 29 -14.50 1.87 -23.53
CA ALA A 29 -14.06 1.01 -24.62
C ALA A 29 -12.53 0.88 -24.65
N GLN A 30 -11.79 1.84 -24.08
CA GLN A 30 -10.38 1.65 -23.84
C GLN A 30 -10.17 0.71 -22.66
N PRO A 31 -9.33 -0.34 -22.83
CA PRO A 31 -8.85 -1.10 -21.69
C PRO A 31 -8.25 -0.12 -20.69
N ASP A 32 -8.54 -0.29 -19.40
CA ASP A 32 -7.82 0.44 -18.37
C ASP A 32 -6.32 0.32 -18.69
N PRO A 33 -5.53 1.40 -18.61
CA PRO A 33 -4.08 1.35 -18.72
C PRO A 33 -3.50 0.68 -17.46
N ILE A 34 -3.94 -0.56 -17.17
CA ILE A 34 -3.30 -1.44 -16.23
C ILE A 34 -1.98 -1.79 -16.92
N PRO A 35 -0.82 -1.45 -16.34
CA PRO A 35 0.42 -2.00 -16.82
C PRO A 35 0.27 -3.51 -16.68
N SER A 36 0.22 -4.22 -17.81
CA SER A 36 -0.02 -5.67 -17.90
C SER A 36 1.01 -6.51 -17.12
N ASN A 37 2.01 -5.87 -16.54
CA ASN A 37 3.12 -6.49 -15.85
C ASN A 37 3.36 -5.94 -14.43
N LYS A 38 2.37 -5.31 -13.79
CA LYS A 38 2.52 -4.91 -12.39
C LYS A 38 2.24 -6.12 -11.49
N PRO A 39 3.26 -6.70 -10.82
CA PRO A 39 3.02 -7.82 -9.93
C PRO A 39 2.09 -7.38 -8.80
N PHE A 40 1.19 -8.26 -8.39
CA PHE A 40 0.37 -8.08 -7.20
C PHE A 40 1.26 -7.66 -6.02
N ARG A 41 0.87 -6.58 -5.33
CA ARG A 41 1.51 -6.13 -4.11
C ARG A 41 0.48 -6.24 -3.00
N PHE A 42 0.67 -7.19 -2.10
CA PHE A 42 -0.07 -7.18 -0.85
C PHE A 42 0.36 -5.94 -0.06
N GLU A 43 -0.56 -4.98 0.08
CA GLU A 43 -0.27 -3.67 0.67
C GLU A 43 0.19 -3.78 2.13
N ALA A 44 -0.25 -4.83 2.82
CA ALA A 44 0.06 -5.12 4.22
C ALA A 44 1.07 -6.28 4.40
N ALA A 45 2.03 -6.46 3.49
CA ALA A 45 3.07 -7.51 3.61
C ALA A 45 3.93 -7.44 4.89
N TRP A 46 3.80 -6.34 5.64
CA TRP A 46 4.43 -6.07 6.92
C TRP A 46 3.54 -6.38 8.13
N ALA A 47 2.22 -6.48 7.97
CA ALA A 47 1.27 -6.62 9.08
C ALA A 47 1.37 -7.94 9.87
N GLY A 48 2.04 -8.95 9.30
CA GLY A 48 2.30 -10.23 9.98
C GLY A 48 3.71 -10.36 10.54
N GLN A 49 4.46 -9.26 10.73
CA GLN A 49 5.84 -9.29 11.18
C GLN A 49 5.99 -8.51 12.48
N GLU A 50 6.36 -9.20 13.56
CA GLU A 50 6.53 -8.64 14.91
C GLU A 50 7.56 -7.50 14.96
N GLU A 51 8.60 -7.57 14.12
CA GLU A 51 9.61 -6.51 13.96
C GLU A 51 9.02 -5.20 13.44
N TYR A 52 7.96 -5.28 12.62
CA TYR A 52 7.31 -4.10 12.08
C TYR A 52 6.46 -3.40 13.14
N ASP A 53 5.72 -4.18 13.92
CA ASP A 53 4.90 -3.67 15.02
C ASP A 53 5.78 -2.99 16.09
N SER A 54 6.89 -3.65 16.45
CA SER A 54 7.91 -3.10 17.34
C SER A 54 8.49 -1.77 16.83
N LEU A 55 8.71 -1.63 15.52
CA LEU A 55 9.25 -0.43 14.91
C LEU A 55 8.28 0.76 15.03
N ILE A 56 6.98 0.53 14.82
CA ILE A 56 5.95 1.55 15.03
C ILE A 56 5.84 1.90 16.52
N HIS A 57 5.75 0.90 17.40
CA HIS A 57 5.65 1.11 18.84
C HIS A 57 6.87 1.77 19.48
N THR A 58 8.05 1.64 18.89
CA THR A 58 9.26 2.31 19.39
C THR A 58 9.31 3.78 18.97
N ARG A 59 8.88 4.09 17.74
CA ARG A 59 9.02 5.43 17.14
C ARG A 59 7.81 6.34 17.36
N TRP A 60 6.64 5.74 17.56
CA TRP A 60 5.40 6.48 17.77
C TRP A 60 5.34 7.24 19.12
N PRO A 61 5.79 6.67 20.26
CA PRO A 61 5.66 7.31 21.56
C PRO A 61 6.89 8.12 21.98
N GLU A 62 7.82 8.49 21.08
CA GLU A 62 8.88 9.45 21.44
C GLU A 62 8.20 10.74 21.97
N ASN A 63 8.25 10.90 23.30
CA ASN A 63 7.75 12.03 24.07
C ASN A 63 8.63 13.25 23.77
N ASP A 64 8.42 13.83 22.59
CA ASP A 64 8.92 15.17 22.30
C ASP A 64 7.92 16.18 22.86
N GLU A 65 8.37 17.01 23.80
CA GLU A 65 7.60 17.96 24.61
C GLU A 65 6.92 19.12 23.83
N GLY A 66 6.81 19.06 22.50
CA GLY A 66 6.56 20.23 21.66
C GLY A 66 5.32 20.20 20.77
N GLY A 67 4.11 20.47 21.28
CA GLY A 67 2.97 20.95 20.47
C GLY A 67 2.34 20.00 19.41
N ARG A 68 1.02 19.79 19.52
CA ARG A 68 0.23 18.71 18.87
C ARG A 68 0.36 18.48 17.35
N ASN A 69 0.77 19.45 16.52
CA ASN A 69 0.70 19.32 15.04
C ASN A 69 2.06 19.15 14.33
N GLY A 70 3.12 19.82 14.80
CA GLY A 70 4.47 19.66 14.23
C GLY A 70 5.09 18.29 14.51
N LEU A 71 4.71 17.70 15.66
CA LEU A 71 5.17 16.39 16.11
C LEU A 71 4.60 15.23 15.29
N PHE A 72 3.40 15.37 14.76
CA PHE A 72 2.77 14.30 13.98
C PHE A 72 3.53 14.06 12.67
N LEU A 73 3.83 15.14 11.93
CA LEU A 73 4.53 15.05 10.65
C LEU A 73 5.97 14.55 10.83
N SER A 74 6.66 14.96 11.91
CA SER A 74 8.01 14.49 12.20
C SER A 74 8.03 13.01 12.59
N ARG A 75 7.10 12.55 13.44
CA ARG A 75 6.92 11.12 13.76
C ARG A 75 6.61 10.29 12.52
N LEU A 76 5.70 10.78 11.68
CA LEU A 76 5.37 10.12 10.42
C LEU A 76 6.58 10.02 9.49
N ALA A 77 7.39 11.09 9.41
CA ALA A 77 8.62 11.10 8.61
C ALA A 77 9.66 10.10 9.14
N LYS A 78 9.86 10.03 10.47
CA LYS A 78 10.74 9.04 11.13
C LYS A 78 10.25 7.60 10.86
N CYS A 79 8.98 7.31 11.13
CA CYS A 79 8.38 5.99 10.86
C CYS A 79 8.50 5.62 9.37
N ARG A 80 8.28 6.57 8.45
CA ARG A 80 8.44 6.34 7.01
C ARG A 80 9.88 5.99 6.64
N ALA A 81 10.88 6.69 7.20
CA ALA A 81 12.29 6.42 6.93
C ALA A 81 12.67 5.02 7.40
N ASP A 82 12.29 4.67 8.63
CA ASP A 82 12.58 3.36 9.23
C ASP A 82 11.87 2.23 8.47
N MET A 83 10.60 2.44 8.09
CA MET A 83 9.85 1.50 7.25
C MET A 83 10.49 1.31 5.87
N LYS A 84 11.04 2.37 5.27
CA LYS A 84 11.77 2.27 4.00
C LYS A 84 13.04 1.44 4.15
N ALA A 85 13.78 1.62 5.25
CA ALA A 85 14.97 0.83 5.57
C ALA A 85 14.65 -0.65 5.86
N PHE A 86 13.58 -0.91 6.60
CA PHE A 86 13.06 -2.27 6.82
C PHE A 86 12.72 -2.98 5.50
N ASN A 87 11.95 -2.32 4.63
CA ASN A 87 11.57 -2.87 3.33
C ASN A 87 12.77 -3.12 2.41
N ALA A 88 13.78 -2.25 2.44
CA ALA A 88 15.01 -2.44 1.68
C ALA A 88 15.79 -3.68 2.14
N ARG A 89 15.88 -3.91 3.46
CA ARG A 89 16.49 -5.10 4.06
C ARG A 89 15.73 -6.37 3.66
N ARG A 90 14.40 -6.36 3.80
CA ARG A 90 13.54 -7.49 3.42
C ARG A 90 13.65 -7.87 1.95
N LYS A 91 13.69 -6.89 1.03
CA LYS A 91 13.84 -7.16 -0.42
C LYS A 91 15.13 -7.92 -0.75
N LYS A 92 16.25 -7.65 -0.04
CA LYS A 92 17.51 -8.36 -0.25
C LYS A 92 17.44 -9.84 0.12
N ASN A 93 16.58 -10.20 1.08
CA ASN A 93 16.40 -11.56 1.62
C ASN A 93 15.03 -12.17 1.26
N GLY A 94 14.33 -11.59 0.28
CA GLY A 94 12.88 -11.72 0.19
C GLY A 94 12.35 -13.02 -0.41
N ALA A 95 11.05 -13.23 -0.18
CA ALA A 95 10.24 -14.33 -0.71
C ALA A 95 10.43 -14.59 -2.21
N ARG A 96 10.78 -13.57 -3.02
CA ARG A 96 11.12 -13.76 -4.44
C ARG A 96 12.30 -14.70 -4.68
N LYS A 97 13.35 -14.64 -3.85
CA LYS A 97 14.47 -15.59 -3.94
C LYS A 97 14.01 -17.00 -3.59
N GLN A 98 13.14 -17.15 -2.61
CA GLN A 98 12.55 -18.45 -2.25
C GLN A 98 11.62 -18.97 -3.35
N ILE A 99 10.78 -18.12 -3.93
CA ILE A 99 9.90 -18.46 -5.07
C ILE A 99 10.76 -18.95 -6.24
N THR A 100 11.76 -18.18 -6.66
CA THR A 100 12.67 -18.59 -7.75
C THR A 100 13.43 -19.88 -7.41
N ARG A 101 13.81 -20.10 -6.15
CA ARG A 101 14.44 -21.34 -5.70
C ARG A 101 13.46 -22.53 -5.75
N LEU A 102 12.20 -22.33 -5.38
CA LEU A 102 11.16 -23.36 -5.37
C LEU A 102 10.71 -23.69 -6.81
N GLU A 103 10.57 -22.69 -7.67
CA GLU A 103 10.33 -22.87 -9.12
C GLU A 103 11.42 -23.73 -9.76
N LYS A 104 12.68 -23.48 -9.43
CA LYS A 104 13.81 -24.30 -9.90
C LYS A 104 13.84 -25.73 -9.35
N ARG A 105 13.07 -26.05 -8.31
CA ARG A 105 12.96 -27.40 -7.73
C ARG A 105 11.75 -28.18 -8.25
N LEU A 106 10.87 -27.52 -9.00
CA LEU A 106 9.68 -28.11 -9.62
C LEU A 106 9.95 -28.58 -11.06
N ILE A 107 11.18 -28.38 -11.55
CA ILE A 107 11.74 -28.89 -12.80
C ILE A 107 12.82 -29.90 -12.42
#